data_AF-A0A1Y2DF82-F1
#
_entry.id   AF-A0A1Y2DF82-F1
#
_cell.length_a   1.000
_cell.length_b   1.000
_cell.length_c   1.000
_cell.angle_alpha   90.00
_cell.angle_beta   90.00
_cell.angle_gamma   90.00
#
_symmetry.space_group_name_H-M   'P 1'
#
loop_
_entity.id
_entity.type
_entity.pdbx_description
1 polymer ?
#
loop_
_entity_poly.entity_id
_entity_poly.type
_entity_poly.pdbx_seq_one_letter_code
_entity_poly.pdbx_strand_id
1 'polypeptide(L)'
;MVKKRYKTKFPIARIKKIMRLDEEVGKVAQVTPVLISKSLELFMQSLIDETCKETRNRGAKKMSVSHLKRCIMNTEKFDFLKDIVSSIPDPVETMDSAEAGKATSTKGDKESKPKVTRGKKKYV
;
A
#
# COMPACT_ATOMS: atom_id res chain seq x y z
N MET A 1 -20.46 -37.45 17.20
CA MET A 1 -20.41 -36.40 16.17
C MET A 1 -19.29 -35.41 16.50
N VAL A 2 -18.15 -35.48 15.80
CA VAL A 2 -17.01 -34.59 16.05
C VAL A 2 -17.30 -33.21 15.46
N LYS A 3 -17.44 -32.19 16.30
CA LYS A 3 -17.58 -30.79 15.83
C LYS A 3 -16.29 -30.38 15.13
N LYS A 4 -16.32 -30.32 13.79
CA LYS A 4 -15.22 -29.77 12.98
C LYS A 4 -15.02 -28.30 13.39
N ARG A 5 -13.89 -28.02 14.04
CA ARG A 5 -13.52 -26.65 14.42
C ARG A 5 -13.15 -25.89 13.14
N TYR A 6 -13.86 -24.82 12.83
CA TYR A 6 -13.48 -23.92 11.74
C TYR A 6 -12.17 -23.23 12.10
N LYS A 7 -11.13 -23.42 11.28
CA LYS A 7 -9.84 -22.76 11.46
C LYS A 7 -9.95 -21.32 10.98
N THR A 8 -9.80 -20.36 11.89
CA THR A 8 -9.78 -18.92 11.58
C THR A 8 -8.36 -18.43 11.37
N LYS A 9 -8.18 -17.42 10.51
CA LYS A 9 -6.88 -16.76 10.31
C LYS A 9 -6.53 -15.81 11.45
N PHE A 10 -7.55 -15.24 12.10
CA PHE A 10 -7.39 -14.31 13.20
C PHE A 10 -7.82 -14.94 14.55
N PRO A 11 -7.21 -14.54 15.67
CA PRO A 11 -7.61 -15.01 17.00
C PRO A 11 -9.04 -14.58 17.35
N ILE A 12 -9.89 -15.55 17.67
CA ILE A 12 -11.31 -15.30 18.03
C ILE A 12 -11.42 -14.34 19.21
N ALA A 13 -10.54 -14.46 20.21
CA ALA A 13 -10.54 -13.58 21.38
C ALA A 13 -10.32 -12.10 21.01
N ARG A 14 -9.47 -11.83 20.02
CA ARG A 14 -9.20 -10.45 19.58
C ARG A 14 -10.39 -9.85 18.83
N ILE A 15 -11.04 -10.65 17.97
CA ILE A 15 -12.28 -10.26 17.30
C ILE A 15 -13.35 -9.93 18.33
N LYS A 16 -13.60 -10.82 19.31
CA LYS A 16 -14.57 -10.57 20.38
C LYS A 16 -14.27 -9.30 21.17
N LYS A 17 -12.99 -9.00 21.45
CA LYS A 17 -12.58 -7.78 22.14
C LYS A 17 -12.90 -6.52 21.34
N ILE A 18 -12.68 -6.53 20.02
CA ILE A 18 -13.00 -5.39 19.14
C ILE A 18 -14.51 -5.23 18.98
N MET A 19 -15.25 -6.33 18.79
CA MET A 19 -16.72 -6.29 18.68
C MET A 19 -17.37 -5.65 19.90
N ARG A 20 -16.84 -5.90 21.11
CA ARG A 20 -17.35 -5.35 22.38
C ARG A 20 -16.81 -3.97 22.74
N LEU A 21 -16.08 -3.33 21.83
CA LEU A 21 -15.84 -1.88 21.94
C LEU A 21 -17.14 -1.11 21.71
N ASP A 22 -18.09 -1.72 21.02
CA ASP A 22 -19.46 -1.27 20.92
C ASP A 22 -20.27 -1.79 22.12
N GLU A 23 -20.80 -0.86 22.92
CA GLU A 23 -21.55 -1.14 24.14
C GLU A 23 -22.90 -1.83 23.87
N GLU A 24 -23.46 -1.67 22.66
CA GLU A 24 -24.72 -2.30 22.27
C GLU A 24 -24.54 -3.79 21.93
N VAL A 25 -23.29 -4.27 21.81
CA VAL A 25 -22.98 -5.67 21.50
C VAL A 25 -23.02 -6.55 22.75
N GLY A 26 -24.19 -7.18 22.97
CA GLY A 26 -24.41 -8.15 24.04
C GLY A 26 -23.85 -9.56 23.78
N LYS A 27 -24.68 -10.59 23.95
CA LYS A 27 -24.28 -11.99 23.71
C LYS A 27 -24.23 -12.29 22.22
N VAL A 28 -23.06 -12.72 21.74
CA VAL A 28 -22.84 -13.08 20.33
C VAL A 28 -22.81 -14.59 20.13
N ALA A 29 -23.38 -15.07 19.02
CA ALA A 29 -23.31 -16.47 18.64
C ALA A 29 -21.85 -16.90 18.38
N GLN A 30 -21.51 -18.17 18.65
CA GLN A 30 -20.14 -18.66 18.49
C GLN A 30 -19.66 -18.64 17.02
N VAL A 31 -20.59 -18.68 16.06
CA VAL A 31 -20.29 -18.64 14.62
C VAL A 31 -19.94 -17.23 14.16
N THR A 32 -20.47 -16.18 14.80
CA THR A 32 -20.30 -14.79 14.37
C THR A 32 -18.83 -14.35 14.30
N PRO A 33 -17.98 -14.58 15.32
CA PRO A 33 -16.55 -14.24 15.22
C PRO A 33 -15.80 -15.03 14.13
N VAL A 34 -16.23 -16.25 13.84
CA VAL A 34 -15.63 -17.09 12.79
C VAL A 34 -15.93 -16.49 11.42
N LEU A 35 -17.16 -16.07 11.17
CA LEU A 35 -17.55 -15.39 9.92
C LEU A 35 -16.84 -14.05 9.78
N ILE A 36 -16.79 -13.23 10.84
CA ILE A 36 -16.06 -11.96 10.83
C ILE A 36 -14.58 -12.19 10.50
N SER A 37 -13.95 -13.24 11.03
CA SER A 37 -12.57 -13.58 10.65
C SER A 37 -12.41 -13.82 9.15
N LYS A 38 -13.40 -14.45 8.50
CA LYS A 38 -13.33 -14.73 7.07
C LYS A 38 -13.66 -13.49 6.23
N SER A 39 -14.65 -12.71 6.64
CA SER A 39 -14.96 -11.42 6.02
C SER A 39 -13.76 -10.47 6.09
N LEU A 40 -13.07 -10.42 7.22
CA LEU A 40 -11.86 -9.61 7.39
C LEU A 40 -10.72 -10.06 6.46
N GLU A 41 -10.54 -11.35 6.25
CA GLU A 41 -9.55 -11.89 5.29
C GLU A 41 -9.87 -11.41 3.86
N LEU A 42 -11.13 -11.56 3.43
CA LEU A 42 -11.57 -11.14 2.10
C LEU A 42 -11.52 -9.61 1.94
N PHE A 43 -11.84 -8.87 2.99
CA PHE A 43 -11.76 -7.42 3.02
C PHE A 43 -10.31 -6.93 2.87
N MET A 44 -9.37 -7.47 3.64
CA MET A 44 -7.95 -7.11 3.52
C MET A 44 -7.43 -7.41 2.12
N GLN A 45 -7.79 -8.56 1.54
CA GLN A 45 -7.42 -8.90 0.18
C GLN A 45 -7.98 -7.87 -0.82
N SER A 46 -9.28 -7.56 -0.74
CA SER A 46 -9.90 -6.58 -1.63
C SER A 46 -9.27 -5.19 -1.51
N LEU A 47 -8.98 -4.72 -0.30
CA LEU A 47 -8.35 -3.42 -0.08
C LEU A 47 -6.94 -3.36 -0.68
N ILE A 48 -6.13 -4.39 -0.46
CA ILE A 48 -4.76 -4.47 -0.99
C ILE A 48 -4.79 -4.58 -2.51
N ASP A 49 -5.67 -5.41 -3.07
CA ASP A 49 -5.77 -5.61 -4.52
C ASP A 49 -6.13 -4.30 -5.24
N GLU A 50 -7.13 -3.55 -4.74
CA GLU A 50 -7.50 -2.25 -5.30
C GLU A 50 -6.39 -1.20 -5.12
N THR A 51 -5.74 -1.16 -3.96
CA THR A 51 -4.62 -0.23 -3.74
C THR A 51 -3.42 -0.55 -4.64
N CYS A 52 -3.17 -1.84 -4.91
CA CYS A 52 -2.13 -2.27 -5.83
C CYS A 52 -2.47 -1.92 -7.29
N LYS A 53 -3.75 -1.97 -7.68
CA LYS A 53 -4.20 -1.47 -9.01
C LYS A 53 -3.93 0.03 -9.12
N GLU A 54 -4.34 0.82 -8.13
CA GLU A 54 -4.06 2.28 -8.09
C GLU A 54 -2.55 2.56 -8.17
N THR A 55 -1.74 1.82 -7.41
CA THR A 55 -0.27 1.93 -7.42
C THR A 55 0.31 1.67 -8.83
N ARG A 56 -0.14 0.60 -9.50
CA ARG A 56 0.33 0.25 -10.85
C ARG A 56 -0.16 1.23 -11.91
N ASN A 57 -1.39 1.74 -11.80
CA ASN A 57 -1.94 2.72 -12.73
C ASN A 57 -1.12 4.02 -12.76
N ARG A 58 -0.43 4.34 -11.66
CA ARG A 58 0.50 5.47 -11.56
C ARG A 58 1.94 5.14 -11.97
N GLY A 59 2.20 3.94 -12.48
CA GLY A 59 3.55 3.50 -12.87
C GLY A 59 4.47 3.21 -11.67
N ALA A 60 3.97 3.24 -10.43
CA ALA A 60 4.77 2.97 -9.25
C ALA A 60 4.96 1.46 -9.03
N LYS A 61 6.19 1.07 -8.67
CA LYS A 61 6.53 -0.32 -8.30
C LYS A 61 6.31 -0.62 -6.82
N LYS A 62 6.20 0.43 -5.99
CA LYS A 62 6.04 0.33 -4.54
C LYS A 62 4.75 1.02 -4.12
N MET A 63 3.97 0.33 -3.29
CA MET A 63 2.76 0.89 -2.70
C MET A 63 3.13 1.82 -1.54
N SER A 64 2.67 3.06 -1.60
CA SER A 64 2.82 4.06 -0.55
C SER A 64 1.48 4.30 0.17
N VAL A 65 1.54 4.99 1.29
CA VAL A 65 0.35 5.43 2.04
C VAL A 65 -0.53 6.37 1.21
N SER A 66 0.07 7.16 0.32
CA SER A 66 -0.65 8.06 -0.57
C SER A 66 -1.54 7.30 -1.58
N HIS A 67 -1.07 6.17 -2.13
CA HIS A 67 -1.89 5.31 -2.98
C HIS A 67 -3.08 4.72 -2.22
N LEU A 68 -2.88 4.32 -0.96
CA LEU A 68 -3.93 3.80 -0.10
C LEU A 68 -5.01 4.86 0.18
N LYS A 69 -4.60 6.08 0.55
CA LYS A 69 -5.54 7.20 0.75
C LYS A 69 -6.37 7.42 -0.51
N ARG A 70 -5.73 7.50 -1.68
CA ARG A 70 -6.43 7.72 -2.96
C ARG A 70 -7.41 6.61 -3.30
N CYS A 71 -6.99 5.34 -3.13
CA CYS A 71 -7.85 4.17 -3.34
C CYS A 71 -9.11 4.24 -2.48
N ILE A 72 -8.97 4.58 -1.19
CA ILE A 72 -10.07 4.73 -0.25
C ILE A 72 -11.01 5.88 -0.66
N MET A 73 -10.47 7.03 -1.06
CA MET A 73 -11.28 8.19 -1.46
C MET A 73 -12.09 7.93 -2.74
N ASN A 74 -11.60 7.09 -3.65
CA ASN A 74 -12.23 6.83 -4.95
C ASN A 74 -13.12 5.58 -4.98
N THR A 75 -13.13 4.77 -3.92
CA THR A 75 -13.88 3.51 -3.89
C THR A 75 -15.02 3.62 -2.88
N GLU A 76 -16.26 3.65 -3.37
CA GLU A 76 -17.47 3.79 -2.54
C GLU A 76 -17.53 2.74 -1.41
N LYS A 77 -17.14 1.50 -1.68
CA LYS A 77 -17.13 0.41 -0.68
C LYS A 77 -16.19 0.66 0.49
N PHE A 78 -15.25 1.60 0.37
CA PHE A 78 -14.27 1.96 1.40
C PHE A 78 -14.61 3.28 2.10
N ASP A 79 -15.81 3.83 1.91
CA ASP A 79 -16.24 5.11 2.49
C ASP A 79 -16.04 5.19 4.02
N PHE A 80 -16.31 4.09 4.72
CA PHE A 80 -16.11 3.96 6.18
C PHE A 80 -14.65 4.13 6.65
N LEU A 81 -13.68 4.16 5.74
CA LEU A 81 -12.27 4.39 6.04
C LEU A 81 -11.83 5.84 5.80
N LYS A 82 -12.66 6.70 5.19
CA LYS A 82 -12.25 8.07 4.80
C LYS A 82 -11.80 8.90 5.99
N ASP A 83 -12.53 8.84 7.09
CA ASP A 83 -12.20 9.57 8.31
C ASP A 83 -10.86 9.11 8.90
N ILE A 84 -10.55 7.81 8.80
CA ILE A 84 -9.29 7.24 9.28
C ILE A 84 -8.09 7.77 8.48
N VAL A 85 -8.25 7.99 7.18
CA VAL A 85 -7.16 8.47 6.30
C VAL A 85 -7.14 9.99 6.10
N SER A 86 -8.07 10.72 6.72
CA SER A 86 -8.20 12.18 6.57
C SER A 86 -6.93 12.95 6.95
N SER A 87 -6.22 12.50 7.99
CA SER A 87 -5.00 13.12 8.51
C SER A 87 -3.74 12.92 7.65
N ILE A 88 -3.82 12.00 6.68
CA ILE A 88 -2.69 11.68 5.80
C ILE A 88 -2.58 12.78 4.74
N PRO A 89 -1.42 13.39 4.50
CA PRO A 89 -1.26 14.37 3.43
C PRO A 89 -1.70 13.81 2.08
N ASP A 90 -2.34 14.65 1.26
CA ASP A 90 -2.73 14.21 -0.08
C ASP A 90 -1.49 13.81 -0.89
N PRO A 91 -1.62 12.81 -1.78
CA PRO A 91 -0.57 12.51 -2.74
C PRO A 91 -0.25 13.80 -3.49
N VAL A 92 1.00 14.24 -3.44
CA VAL A 92 1.47 15.25 -4.39
C VAL A 92 1.36 14.58 -5.75
N GLU A 93 0.43 15.05 -6.58
CA GLU A 93 0.32 14.64 -7.98
C GLU A 93 1.55 15.22 -8.70
N THR A 94 2.72 14.60 -8.51
CA THR A 94 3.78 14.75 -9.50
C THR A 94 3.24 14.07 -10.75
N MET A 95 2.65 14.87 -11.63
CA MET A 95 2.59 14.55 -13.04
C MET A 95 4.05 14.38 -13.48
N ASP A 96 4.59 13.18 -13.29
CA ASP A 96 5.73 12.75 -14.09
C ASP A 96 5.19 12.60 -15.50
N SER A 97 5.13 13.74 -16.20
CA SER A 97 5.21 13.80 -17.65
C SER A 97 6.52 13.13 -18.03
N ALA A 98 6.50 11.80 -18.11
CA ALA A 98 7.56 11.01 -18.71
C ALA A 98 7.49 11.18 -20.23
N GLU A 99 7.82 12.38 -20.69
CA GLU A 99 8.06 12.70 -22.09
C GLU A 99 9.37 13.51 -22.18
N ALA A 100 10.51 12.81 -22.22
CA ALA A 100 11.75 13.26 -22.87
C ALA A 100 12.85 12.19 -22.72
N GLY A 101 13.18 11.52 -23.83
CA GLY A 101 14.29 10.58 -23.89
C GLY A 101 14.54 10.06 -25.29
N LYS A 102 14.51 10.96 -26.28
CA LYS A 102 14.79 10.72 -27.70
C LYS A 102 16.19 10.10 -27.86
N ALA A 103 16.26 8.79 -28.10
CA ALA A 103 17.48 8.15 -28.58
C ALA A 103 17.73 8.62 -30.02
N THR A 104 18.66 9.57 -30.19
CA THR A 104 19.24 9.90 -31.50
C THR A 104 20.65 9.33 -31.56
N SER A 105 20.82 8.37 -32.45
CA SER A 105 22.07 7.70 -32.78
C SER A 105 22.93 8.58 -33.70
N THR A 106 24.25 8.58 -33.48
CA THR A 106 25.37 8.85 -34.43
C THR A 106 25.46 10.26 -35.07
N LYS A 107 26.60 10.99 -35.10
CA LYS A 107 27.94 10.63 -35.62
C LYS A 107 28.94 11.82 -35.47
N GLY A 108 30.23 11.55 -35.22
CA GLY A 108 31.42 12.46 -35.40
C GLY A 108 31.56 13.59 -34.36
N ASP A 109 32.73 14.00 -33.85
CA ASP A 109 34.11 13.99 -34.38
C ASP A 109 35.15 14.03 -33.23
N LYS A 110 36.44 13.84 -33.55
CA LYS A 110 37.58 13.60 -32.66
C LYS A 110 38.06 14.88 -31.94
N GLU A 111 38.75 14.69 -30.81
CA GLU A 111 40.11 15.23 -30.52
C GLU A 111 40.01 16.19 -29.30
N SER A 112 40.83 16.24 -28.25
CA SER A 112 42.15 15.72 -27.89
C SER A 112 42.27 15.71 -26.34
N LYS A 113 43.02 14.76 -25.77
CA LYS A 113 43.42 14.76 -24.34
C LYS A 113 44.67 15.65 -24.13
N PRO A 114 44.86 16.18 -22.91
CA PRO A 114 46.13 15.87 -22.24
C PRO A 114 46.00 15.44 -20.76
N LYS A 115 47.16 15.09 -20.21
CA LYS A 115 47.47 14.13 -19.14
C LYS A 115 47.32 14.66 -17.70
N VAL A 116 46.85 13.75 -16.85
CA VAL A 116 47.15 13.47 -15.43
C VAL A 116 48.32 14.22 -14.78
N THR A 117 48.12 14.75 -13.58
CA THR A 117 49.09 14.66 -12.47
C THR A 117 48.39 14.57 -11.10
N ARG A 118 49.13 14.02 -10.15
CA ARG A 118 48.71 13.13 -9.06
C ARG A 118 48.96 13.83 -7.72
N GLY A 119 47.92 14.20 -6.98
CA GLY A 119 48.05 14.81 -5.64
C GLY A 119 47.60 13.86 -4.53
N LYS A 120 48.56 13.19 -3.89
CA LYS A 120 48.37 12.50 -2.59
C LYS A 120 48.66 13.48 -1.45
N LYS A 121 48.00 13.23 -0.30
CA LYS A 121 48.31 13.60 1.11
C LYS A 121 47.28 14.56 1.71
N LYS A 122 46.88 14.47 2.97
CA LYS A 122 47.02 13.52 4.10
C LYS A 122 46.06 14.14 5.14
N TYR A 123 45.23 13.36 5.82
CA TYR A 123 44.56 13.85 7.02
C TYR A 123 45.57 13.79 8.19
N VAL A 124 45.73 14.93 8.87
CA VAL A 124 46.34 15.04 10.20
C VAL A 124 45.23 14.85 11.21
#